data_AF-A0A401PQ54-F1
#
_entry.id   AF-A0A401PQ54-F1
#
_cell.length_a   1.000
_cell.length_b   1.000
_cell.length_c   1.000
_cell.angle_alpha   90.00
_cell.angle_beta   90.00
_cell.angle_gamma   90.00
#
_symmetry.space_group_name_H-M   'P 1'
#
loop_
_entity.id
_entity.type
_entity.pdbx_description
1 polymer ?
#
loop_
_entity_poly.entity_id
_entity_poly.type
_entity_poly.pdbx_seq_one_letter_code
_entity_poly.pdbx_strand_id
1 'polypeptide(L)'
;NQVDFLQLMVDSQVTETSSRKQNDVSKSTDKALTDSEILAQAMTFIFAGYETTSNTLSYVAHNLATHPDVQKKLQQEIDEAFPNKNRESRDPNIYLPFGMGPRNCIGMRFAQLIMKMALASFLQHMTLVPCKETQIPLELDVKGPMLPKKPVILKFVSRVNAASKE
;
A
#
# COMPACT_ATOMS: atom_id res chain seq x y z
N ASN A 1 6.96 22.18 -15.22
CA ASN A 1 7.67 20.90 -15.15
C ASN A 1 7.39 20.24 -13.82
N GLN A 2 6.70 19.10 -13.83
CA GLN A 2 6.58 18.25 -12.66
C GLN A 2 7.78 17.28 -12.68
N VAL A 3 8.62 17.34 -11.65
CA VAL A 3 9.76 16.43 -11.49
C VAL A 3 9.25 15.20 -10.74
N ASP A 4 9.46 14.02 -11.32
CA ASP A 4 9.09 12.75 -10.70
C ASP A 4 10.29 12.04 -10.05
N PHE A 5 10.01 10.94 -9.36
CA PHE A 5 11.02 10.20 -8.61
C PHE A 5 12.10 9.56 -9.51
N LEU A 6 11.74 9.11 -10.72
CA LEU A 6 12.71 8.56 -11.67
C LEU A 6 13.61 9.67 -12.19
N GLN A 7 13.04 10.84 -12.50
CA GLN A 7 13.81 12.00 -12.90
C GLN A 7 14.80 12.43 -11.81
N LEU A 8 14.40 12.44 -10.54
CA LEU A 8 15.32 12.71 -9.43
C LEU A 8 16.47 11.71 -9.34
N MET A 9 16.22 10.43 -9.61
CA MET A 9 17.28 9.42 -9.64
C MET A 9 18.22 9.61 -10.83
N VAL A 10 17.70 9.95 -12.00
CA VAL A 10 18.49 10.27 -13.20
C VAL A 10 19.32 11.54 -13.01
N ASP A 11 18.75 12.59 -12.41
CA ASP A 11 19.47 13.83 -12.11
C ASP A 11 20.62 13.62 -11.12
N SER A 12 20.58 12.54 -10.33
CA SER A 12 21.64 12.12 -9.41
C SER A 12 22.73 11.25 -10.05
N GLN A 13 22.70 11.05 -11.37
CA GLN A 13 23.69 10.26 -12.12
C GLN A 13 25.06 10.93 -12.21
N VAL A 14 26.09 10.10 -12.34
CA VAL A 14 27.44 10.54 -12.71
C VAL A 14 27.38 11.15 -14.12
N THR A 15 27.45 12.48 -14.25
CA THR A 15 27.84 13.08 -15.52
C THR A 15 29.35 12.91 -15.67
N GLU A 16 29.80 12.03 -16.57
CA GLU A 16 31.22 11.88 -16.93
C GLU A 16 31.90 13.20 -17.35
N THR A 17 31.11 14.24 -17.64
CA THR A 17 31.56 15.60 -17.97
C THR A 17 32.12 16.41 -16.79
N SER A 18 31.95 15.98 -15.53
CA SER A 18 32.47 16.72 -14.35
C SER A 18 33.87 16.31 -13.90
N SER A 19 34.51 15.33 -14.56
CA SER A 19 35.84 14.81 -14.20
C SER A 19 37.03 15.71 -14.57
N ARG A 20 36.82 16.99 -14.91
CA ARG A 20 37.90 17.98 -15.08
C ARG A 20 37.65 19.23 -14.25
N LYS A 21 37.93 19.14 -12.95
CA LYS A 21 38.71 20.13 -12.18
C LYS A 21 38.89 19.59 -10.77
N GLN A 22 40.07 19.02 -10.54
CA GLN A 22 40.54 18.62 -9.23
C GLN A 22 41.11 19.85 -8.51
N ASN A 23 40.72 20.04 -7.25
CA ASN A 23 41.46 20.62 -6.12
C ASN A 23 40.51 21.44 -5.22
N ASP A 24 39.96 20.83 -4.16
CA ASP A 24 40.21 21.26 -2.77
C ASP A 24 39.49 20.35 -1.74
N VAL A 25 39.96 20.45 -0.51
CA VAL A 25 39.82 19.58 0.66
C VAL A 25 38.40 19.47 1.26
N SER A 26 38.07 18.27 1.76
CA SER A 26 36.98 17.92 2.69
C SER A 26 35.55 18.36 2.36
N LYS A 27 34.81 17.51 1.63
CA LYS A 27 33.35 17.43 1.72
C LYS A 27 32.94 16.01 1.34
N SER A 28 31.99 15.43 2.08
CA SER A 28 31.38 14.14 1.80
C SER A 28 31.16 13.99 0.30
N THR A 29 31.88 13.08 -0.36
CA THR A 29 31.66 12.79 -1.77
C THR A 29 30.24 12.25 -1.89
N ASP A 30 29.31 13.08 -2.34
CA ASP A 30 28.00 12.67 -2.82
C ASP A 30 28.26 11.67 -3.95
N LYS A 31 28.23 10.37 -3.61
CA LYS A 31 28.40 9.30 -4.59
C LYS A 31 27.16 9.32 -5.48
N ALA A 32 27.33 9.83 -6.69
CA ALA A 32 26.31 9.79 -7.73
C ALA A 32 25.99 8.34 -8.12
N LEU A 33 24.73 8.08 -8.51
CA LEU A 33 24.24 6.73 -8.80
C LEU A 33 24.63 6.27 -10.21
N THR A 34 24.92 4.97 -10.37
CA THR A 34 25.08 4.35 -11.70
C THR A 34 23.74 3.97 -12.32
N ASP A 35 23.70 3.74 -13.63
CA ASP A 35 22.49 3.26 -14.32
C ASP A 35 21.95 1.95 -13.74
N SER A 36 22.84 1.03 -13.35
CA SER A 36 22.44 -0.24 -12.74
C SER A 36 21.87 -0.06 -11.33
N GLU A 37 22.40 0.88 -10.55
CA GLU A 37 21.85 1.24 -9.25
C GLU A 37 20.46 1.88 -9.40
N ILE A 38 20.29 2.79 -10.36
CA ILE A 38 19.00 3.44 -10.62
C ILE A 38 17.96 2.43 -11.06
N LEU A 39 18.32 1.53 -11.98
CA LEU A 39 17.44 0.47 -12.43
C LEU A 39 17.04 -0.46 -11.27
N ALA A 40 18.02 -0.86 -10.44
CA ALA A 40 17.76 -1.71 -9.28
C ALA A 40 16.86 -1.04 -8.23
N GLN A 41 17.08 0.25 -7.95
CA GLN A 41 16.23 1.02 -7.04
C GLN A 41 14.81 1.15 -7.60
N ALA A 42 14.66 1.53 -8.87
CA ALA A 42 13.36 1.64 -9.52
C ALA A 42 12.55 0.33 -9.43
N MET A 43 13.19 -0.81 -9.75
CA MET A 43 12.56 -2.12 -9.64
C MET A 43 12.18 -2.45 -8.20
N THR A 44 13.03 -2.13 -7.23
CA THR A 44 12.75 -2.34 -5.80
C THR A 44 11.50 -1.59 -5.36
N PHE A 45 11.37 -0.31 -5.73
CA PHE A 45 10.19 0.49 -5.39
C PHE A 45 8.90 -0.06 -6.03
N ILE A 46 8.97 -0.51 -7.28
CA ILE A 46 7.82 -1.08 -7.99
C ILE A 46 7.33 -2.35 -7.28
N PHE A 47 8.21 -3.31 -7.04
CA PHE A 47 7.82 -4.58 -6.41
C PHE A 47 7.38 -4.38 -4.96
N ALA A 48 8.10 -3.57 -4.18
CA ALA A 48 7.74 -3.28 -2.79
C ALA A 48 6.37 -2.61 -2.68
N GLY A 49 6.05 -1.68 -3.60
CA GLY A 49 4.76 -1.00 -3.64
C GLY A 49 3.61 -1.90 -4.12
N TYR A 50 3.84 -2.71 -5.15
CA TYR A 50 2.82 -3.55 -5.77
C TYR A 50 2.44 -4.77 -4.91
N GLU A 51 3.42 -5.57 -4.49
CA GLU A 51 3.18 -6.83 -3.79
C GLU A 51 2.51 -6.60 -2.43
N THR A 52 3.05 -5.68 -1.62
CA THR A 52 2.50 -5.42 -0.28
C THR A 52 1.08 -4.85 -0.32
N THR A 53 0.82 -3.93 -1.24
CA THR A 53 -0.48 -3.25 -1.35
C THR A 53 -1.55 -4.19 -1.89
N SER A 54 -1.25 -4.93 -2.97
CA SER A 54 -2.20 -5.87 -3.57
C SER A 54 -2.62 -6.96 -2.57
N ASN A 55 -1.65 -7.57 -1.88
CA ASN A 55 -1.91 -8.60 -0.89
C ASN A 55 -2.75 -8.07 0.28
N THR A 56 -2.40 -6.90 0.82
CA THR A 56 -3.16 -6.30 1.91
C THR A 56 -4.60 -5.99 1.49
N LEU A 57 -4.82 -5.46 0.28
CA LEU A 57 -6.18 -5.26 -0.23
C LEU A 57 -6.94 -6.58 -0.41
N SER A 58 -6.31 -7.64 -0.89
CA SER A 58 -6.92 -8.98 -0.97
C SER A 58 -7.31 -9.50 0.41
N TYR A 59 -6.46 -9.34 1.42
CA TYR A 59 -6.77 -9.72 2.80
C TYR A 59 -7.93 -8.91 3.37
N VAL A 60 -7.91 -7.59 3.20
CA VAL A 60 -9.01 -6.74 3.68
C VAL A 60 -10.31 -7.10 2.99
N ALA A 61 -10.30 -7.29 1.67
CA ALA A 61 -11.47 -7.68 0.91
C ALA A 61 -12.03 -9.04 1.39
N HIS A 62 -11.15 -10.02 1.61
CA HIS A 62 -11.55 -11.32 2.16
C HIS A 62 -12.20 -11.18 3.54
N ASN A 63 -11.53 -10.49 4.47
CA ASN A 63 -12.02 -10.33 5.84
C ASN A 63 -13.35 -9.57 5.88
N LEU A 64 -13.54 -8.53 5.06
CA LEU A 64 -14.79 -7.80 4.97
C LEU A 64 -15.93 -8.66 4.39
N ALA A 65 -15.63 -9.49 3.39
CA ALA A 65 -16.62 -10.40 2.81
C ALA A 65 -17.06 -11.49 3.82
N THR A 66 -16.15 -11.99 4.65
CA THR A 66 -16.43 -13.04 5.64
C THR A 66 -16.97 -12.50 6.97
N HIS A 67 -16.92 -11.18 7.20
CA HIS A 67 -17.48 -10.50 8.37
C HIS A 67 -18.44 -9.36 7.94
N PRO A 68 -19.66 -9.69 7.50
CA PRO A 68 -20.61 -8.70 6.94
C PRO A 68 -21.03 -7.61 7.93
N ASP A 69 -21.04 -7.92 9.23
CA ASP A 69 -21.32 -6.97 10.31
C ASP A 69 -20.26 -5.86 10.38
N VAL A 70 -18.99 -6.24 10.30
CA VAL A 70 -17.85 -5.31 10.25
C VAL A 70 -17.90 -4.48 8.96
N GLN A 71 -18.21 -5.11 7.83
CA GLN A 71 -18.32 -4.42 6.55
C GLN A 71 -19.46 -3.39 6.54
N LYS A 72 -20.64 -3.73 7.07
CA LYS A 72 -21.79 -2.81 7.18
C LYS A 72 -21.46 -1.62 8.08
N LYS A 73 -20.81 -1.86 9.22
CA LYS A 73 -20.34 -0.79 10.12
C LYS A 73 -19.34 0.13 9.43
N LEU A 74 -18.36 -0.43 8.72
CA LEU A 74 -17.36 0.36 8.00
C LEU A 74 -18.00 1.20 6.87
N GLN A 75 -18.97 0.65 6.14
CA GLN A 75 -19.74 1.39 5.14
C GLN A 75 -20.48 2.58 5.77
N GLN A 76 -21.14 2.37 6.91
CA GLN A 76 -21.79 3.46 7.67
C GLN A 76 -20.78 4.52 8.11
N GLU A 77 -19.62 4.13 8.65
CA GLU A 77 -18.56 5.07 9.03
C GLU A 77 -18.02 5.89 7.85
N ILE A 78 -17.92 5.28 6.67
CA ILE A 78 -17.50 5.96 5.43
C ILE A 78 -18.60 6.93 4.96
N ASP A 79 -19.87 6.55 5.04
CA ASP A 79 -21.00 7.40 4.68
C ASP A 79 -21.15 8.59 5.66
N GLU A 80 -20.78 8.41 6.92
CA GLU A 80 -20.85 9.42 8.00
C GLU A 80 -19.65 10.39 8.05
N ALA A 81 -18.52 10.08 7.41
CA ALA A 81 -17.34 10.96 7.46
C ALA A 81 -17.66 12.27 6.69
N PHE A 82 -17.83 13.46 7.31
CA PHE A 82 -17.11 14.17 8.39
C PHE A 82 -18.09 14.88 9.37
N PRO A 83 -17.83 14.95 10.70
CA PRO A 83 -16.72 15.74 11.26
C PRO A 83 -15.90 15.04 12.36
N ASN A 84 -14.59 15.35 12.41
CA ASN A 84 -13.63 15.17 13.52
C ASN A 84 -13.91 14.04 14.53
N LYS A 85 -14.02 12.78 14.08
CA LYS A 85 -13.92 11.66 15.02
C LYS A 85 -12.46 11.58 15.49
N ASN A 86 -12.26 11.78 16.79
CA ASN A 86 -10.97 11.69 17.46
C ASN A 86 -10.30 10.38 17.07
N ARG A 87 -9.06 10.46 16.57
CA ARG A 87 -8.22 9.27 16.43
C ARG A 87 -8.03 8.75 17.85
N GLU A 88 -8.64 7.61 18.17
CA GLU A 88 -8.40 6.98 19.48
C GLU A 88 -6.88 6.82 19.66
N SER A 89 -6.37 7.44 20.73
CA SER A 89 -4.94 7.41 21.03
C SER A 89 -4.59 6.01 21.56
N ARG A 90 -4.25 5.12 20.65
CA ARG A 90 -3.60 3.86 20.99
C ARG A 90 -2.13 4.13 21.31
N ASP A 91 -1.55 3.37 22.25
CA ASP A 91 -0.11 3.39 22.50
C ASP A 91 0.63 3.18 21.16
N PRO A 92 1.47 4.12 20.70
CA PRO A 92 2.18 4.00 19.43
C PRO A 92 3.03 2.73 19.31
N ASN A 93 3.43 2.11 20.43
CA ASN A 93 4.32 0.95 20.43
C ASN A 93 3.60 -0.41 20.38
N ILE A 94 2.26 -0.45 20.46
CA ILE A 94 1.52 -1.72 20.46
C ILE A 94 1.32 -2.31 19.05
N TYR A 95 1.43 -1.47 18.01
CA TYR A 95 1.15 -1.86 16.64
C TYR A 95 2.02 -1.08 15.64
N LEU A 96 3.04 -1.75 15.09
CA LEU A 96 4.07 -1.16 14.22
C LEU A 96 4.12 -1.82 12.84
N PRO A 97 3.01 -1.82 12.06
CA PRO A 97 2.94 -2.51 10.77
C PRO A 97 3.88 -1.93 9.71
N PHE A 98 4.32 -0.68 9.88
CA PHE A 98 5.28 0.00 9.01
C PHE A 98 6.66 0.17 9.68
N GLY A 99 6.88 -0.47 10.83
CA GLY A 99 8.09 -0.30 11.63
C GLY A 99 8.19 1.07 12.32
N MET A 100 9.30 1.27 13.03
CA MET A 100 9.66 2.51 13.71
C MET A 100 11.15 2.82 13.52
N GLY A 101 11.54 4.09 13.54
CA GLY A 101 12.93 4.53 13.44
C GLY A 101 13.43 4.71 11.99
N PRO A 102 14.76 4.81 11.77
CA PRO A 102 15.35 5.18 10.48
C PRO A 102 15.18 4.13 9.38
N ARG A 103 14.72 2.92 9.74
CA ARG A 103 14.44 1.81 8.82
C ARG A 103 12.93 1.49 8.75
N ASN A 104 12.07 2.45 9.11
CA ASN A 104 10.64 2.31 8.89
C ASN A 104 10.30 2.30 7.40
N CYS A 105 9.07 1.90 7.07
CA CYS A 105 8.62 1.84 5.70
C CYS A 105 8.58 3.25 5.07
N ILE A 106 9.47 3.48 4.11
CA ILE A 106 9.50 4.72 3.31
C ILE A 106 8.18 4.97 2.57
N GLY A 107 7.46 3.89 2.20
CA GLY A 107 6.18 3.93 1.51
C GLY A 107 4.96 4.13 2.42
N MET A 108 5.11 4.29 3.74
CA MET A 108 3.99 4.32 4.70
C MET A 108 2.90 5.34 4.30
N ARG A 109 3.29 6.57 3.95
CA ARG A 109 2.32 7.63 3.59
C ARG A 109 1.53 7.27 2.33
N PHE A 110 2.22 6.72 1.34
CA PHE A 110 1.63 6.29 0.08
C PHE A 110 0.69 5.11 0.30
N ALA A 111 1.13 4.09 1.04
CA ALA A 111 0.32 2.93 1.40
C ALA A 111 -0.95 3.35 2.15
N GLN A 112 -0.84 4.19 3.18
CA GLN A 112 -2.01 4.67 3.93
C GLN A 112 -2.99 5.46 3.07
N LEU A 113 -2.49 6.29 2.13
CA LEU A 113 -3.33 7.03 1.21
C LEU A 113 -4.08 6.08 0.27
N ILE A 114 -3.36 5.17 -0.41
CA ILE A 114 -3.97 4.20 -1.32
C ILE A 114 -4.99 3.35 -0.60
N MET A 115 -4.65 2.79 0.57
CA MET A 115 -5.58 1.94 1.32
C MET A 115 -6.87 2.67 1.65
N LYS A 116 -6.78 3.90 2.16
CA LYS A 116 -7.96 4.69 2.54
C LYS A 116 -8.79 5.05 1.31
N MET A 117 -8.16 5.53 0.24
CA MET A 117 -8.86 5.93 -0.98
C MET A 117 -9.51 4.72 -1.66
N ALA A 118 -8.79 3.61 -1.76
CA ALA A 118 -9.30 2.36 -2.34
C ALA A 118 -10.49 1.84 -1.54
N LEU A 119 -10.38 1.73 -0.21
CA LEU A 119 -11.46 1.24 0.63
C LEU A 119 -12.67 2.17 0.63
N ALA A 120 -12.46 3.48 0.77
CA ALA A 120 -13.54 4.45 0.77
C ALA A 120 -14.29 4.47 -0.56
N SER A 121 -13.57 4.63 -1.67
CA SER A 121 -14.18 4.67 -3.01
C SER A 121 -14.89 3.36 -3.35
N PHE A 122 -14.29 2.23 -2.99
CA PHE A 122 -14.85 0.93 -3.31
C PHE A 122 -16.10 0.61 -2.46
N LEU A 123 -16.02 0.80 -1.14
CA LEU A 123 -17.12 0.50 -0.22
C LEU A 123 -18.26 1.53 -0.27
N GLN A 124 -18.07 2.69 -0.92
CA GLN A 124 -19.17 3.61 -1.23
C GLN A 124 -20.14 3.04 -2.28
N HIS A 125 -19.68 2.16 -3.16
CA HIS A 125 -20.48 1.68 -4.28
C HIS A 125 -20.73 0.17 -4.27
N MET A 126 -19.88 -0.59 -3.60
CA MET A 126 -19.88 -2.05 -3.66
C MET A 126 -19.94 -2.70 -2.28
N THR A 127 -20.54 -3.88 -2.24
CA THR A 127 -20.54 -4.83 -1.13
C THR A 127 -19.86 -6.12 -1.60
N LEU A 128 -18.91 -6.60 -0.78
CA LEU A 128 -18.18 -7.83 -1.00
C LEU A 128 -18.93 -9.00 -0.37
N VAL A 129 -19.12 -10.07 -1.14
CA VAL A 129 -19.84 -11.27 -0.72
C VAL A 129 -19.03 -12.52 -1.05
N PRO A 130 -18.94 -13.52 -0.15
CA PRO A 130 -18.35 -14.81 -0.47
C PRO A 130 -19.12 -15.54 -1.58
N CYS A 131 -18.43 -16.35 -2.37
CA CYS A 131 -19.00 -17.26 -3.35
C CYS A 131 -18.55 -18.70 -3.06
N LYS A 132 -19.00 -19.67 -3.88
CA LYS A 132 -18.71 -21.10 -3.66
C LYS A 132 -17.20 -21.40 -3.72
N GLU A 133 -16.46 -20.57 -4.43
CA GLU A 133 -15.02 -20.66 -4.63
C GLU A 133 -14.23 -19.92 -3.53
N THR A 134 -14.89 -19.16 -2.65
CA THR A 134 -14.24 -18.45 -1.56
C THR A 134 -13.79 -19.44 -0.49
N GLN A 135 -12.49 -19.50 -0.23
CA GLN A 135 -11.92 -20.28 0.86
C GLN A 135 -12.25 -19.65 2.22
N ILE A 136 -12.82 -20.41 3.14
CA ILE A 136 -13.10 -19.98 4.52
C ILE A 136 -12.74 -21.17 5.43
N PRO A 137 -11.68 -21.09 6.27
CA PRO A 137 -10.79 -19.96 6.50
C PRO A 137 -9.77 -19.74 5.36
N LEU A 138 -9.15 -18.55 5.33
CA LEU A 138 -8.09 -18.21 4.38
C LEU A 138 -6.80 -18.97 4.69
N GLU A 139 -6.31 -19.77 3.74
CA GLU A 139 -5.06 -20.51 3.91
C GLU A 139 -3.87 -19.73 3.36
N LEU A 140 -2.84 -19.53 4.19
CA LEU A 140 -1.62 -18.84 3.82
C LEU A 140 -0.51 -19.81 3.42
N ASP A 141 0.27 -19.45 2.42
CA ASP A 141 1.55 -20.07 2.15
C ASP A 141 2.58 -19.54 3.15
N VAL A 142 3.22 -20.46 3.85
CA VAL A 142 4.25 -20.19 4.88
C VAL A 142 5.67 -20.34 4.33
N LYS A 143 5.82 -20.77 3.08
CA LYS A 143 7.12 -21.06 2.44
C LYS A 143 7.63 -19.93 1.55
N GLY A 144 6.90 -18.82 1.45
CA GLY A 144 7.21 -17.67 0.59
C GLY A 144 6.75 -16.34 1.20
N PRO A 145 6.57 -15.27 0.38
CA PRO A 145 5.82 -14.11 0.84
C PRO A 145 4.47 -14.59 1.38
N MET A 146 4.00 -14.03 2.51
CA MET A 146 2.77 -14.44 3.18
C MET A 146 1.54 -14.18 2.29
N LEU A 147 1.34 -15.07 1.32
CA LEU A 147 0.34 -15.01 0.26
C LEU A 147 -0.74 -16.05 0.53
N PRO A 148 -1.97 -15.84 0.06
CA PRO A 148 -2.98 -16.89 0.01
C PRO A 148 -2.51 -18.07 -0.86
N LYS A 149 -2.67 -19.32 -0.39
CA LYS A 149 -2.33 -20.52 -1.18
C LYS A 149 -3.18 -20.66 -2.45
N LYS A 150 -4.41 -20.15 -2.40
CA LYS A 150 -5.35 -20.10 -3.52
C LYS A 150 -5.76 -18.64 -3.74
N PRO A 151 -6.05 -18.23 -4.99
CA PRO A 151 -6.58 -16.90 -5.27
C PRO A 151 -7.82 -16.60 -4.42
N VAL A 152 -7.93 -15.36 -3.94
CA VAL A 152 -9.12 -14.88 -3.23
C VAL A 152 -10.18 -14.53 -4.28
N ILE A 153 -11.17 -15.39 -4.42
CA ILE A 153 -12.31 -15.18 -5.32
C ILE A 153 -13.48 -14.68 -4.49
N LEU A 154 -14.05 -13.53 -4.86
CA LEU A 154 -15.18 -12.89 -4.20
C LEU A 154 -16.19 -12.39 -5.24
N LYS A 155 -17.45 -12.29 -4.82
CA LYS A 155 -18.51 -11.65 -5.60
C LYS A 155 -18.68 -10.20 -5.18
N PHE A 156 -18.76 -9.33 -6.17
CA PHE A 156 -18.93 -7.89 -6.02
C PHE A 156 -20.39 -7.56 -6.34
N VAL A 157 -21.09 -6.90 -5.42
CA VAL A 157 -22.50 -6.53 -5.57
C VAL A 157 -22.66 -5.03 -5.38
N SER A 158 -23.35 -4.35 -6.29
CA SER A 158 -23.67 -2.92 -6.13
C SER A 158 -24.49 -2.69 -4.85
N ARG A 159 -24.13 -1.68 -4.06
CA ARG A 159 -24.84 -1.31 -2.82
C ARG A 159 -26.31 -0.96 -3.05
N VAL A 160 -26.63 -0.34 -4.20
CA VAL A 160 -28.01 0.00 -4.58
C VAL A 160 -28.88 -1.26 -4.73
N ASN A 161 -28.29 -2.35 -5.21
CA ASN A 161 -28.97 -3.64 -5.39
C ASN A 161 -28.96 -4.52 -4.13
N ALA A 162 -28.14 -4.18 -3.14
CA ALA A 162 -28.08 -4.88 -1.85
C ALA A 162 -29.17 -4.38 -0.89
N ALA A 163 -29.48 -3.08 -0.91
CA ALA A 163 -30.55 -2.47 -0.09
C ALA A 163 -31.97 -2.83 -0.56
N SER A 164 -32.13 -3.34 -1.79
CA SER A 164 -33.42 -3.70 -2.40
C SER A 164 -33.78 -5.18 -2.23
N LYS A 165 -33.01 -5.94 -1.44
CA LYS A 165 -33.23 -7.35 -1.10
C LYS A 165 -33.48 -7.61 0.39
N GLU A 166 -33.57 -6.56 1.21
CA GLU A 166 -34.08 -6.62 2.59
C GLU A 166 -35.58 -6.32 2.62
#